data_AF-A0A956A0Y8-F1
#
_entry.id   AF-A0A956A0Y8-F1
#
_cell.length_a   1.000
_cell.length_b   1.000
_cell.length_c   1.000
_cell.angle_alpha   90.00
_cell.angle_beta   90.00
_cell.angle_gamma   90.00
#
_symmetry.space_group_name_H-M   'P 1'
#
loop_
_entity.id
_entity.type
_entity.pdbx_description
1 polymer ?
#
loop_
_entity_poly.entity_id
_entity_poly.type
_entity_poly.pdbx_seq_one_letter_code
_entity_poly.pdbx_strand_id
1 'polypeptide(L)' 'MAKRRDWDAIIDKLNSSKTGTMSVNMGSPGSAQVTRCRLLEQWNNLEVWTVGSKLHLRVAR' A
#
# COMPACT_ATOMS: atom_id res chain seq x y z
N MET A 1 17.07 -0.56 13.87
CA MET A 1 16.40 0.37 12.93
C MET A 1 15.52 -0.46 12.01
N ALA A 2 14.19 -0.29 12.06
CA ALA A 2 13.29 -1.05 11.20
C ALA A 2 13.58 -0.69 9.73
N LYS A 3 13.82 -1.70 8.89
CA LYS A 3 13.98 -1.54 7.43
C LYS A 3 12.76 -0.74 6.92
N ARG A 4 12.98 0.52 6.55
CA ARG A 4 11.95 1.37 5.97
C ARG A 4 11.53 0.68 4.67
N ARG A 5 10.26 0.27 4.62
CA ARG A 5 9.70 -0.42 3.45
C ARG A 5 9.70 0.59 2.29
N ASP A 6 10.32 0.22 1.18
CA ASP A 6 10.41 1.05 -0.02
C ASP A 6 9.05 1.02 -0.73
N TRP A 7 8.26 2.07 -0.51
CA TRP A 7 6.91 2.15 -1.06
C TRP A 7 6.92 2.51 -2.53
N ASP A 8 7.89 3.29 -3.01
CA ASP A 8 8.03 3.63 -4.42
C ASP A 8 8.23 2.34 -5.24
N ALA A 9 9.17 1.48 -4.83
CA ALA A 9 9.39 0.20 -5.50
C ALA A 9 8.16 -0.74 -5.45
N ILE A 10 7.36 -0.67 -4.38
CA ILE A 10 6.11 -1.44 -4.26
C ILE A 10 5.05 -0.92 -5.24
N ILE A 11 4.92 0.40 -5.36
CA ILE A 11 3.96 1.03 -6.26
C ILE A 11 4.37 0.82 -7.73
N ASP A 12 5.66 0.89 -8.06
CA ASP A 12 6.15 0.57 -9.41
C ASP A 12 5.84 -0.89 -9.80
N LYS A 13 6.04 -1.81 -8.86
CA LYS A 13 5.67 -3.21 -9.05
C LYS A 13 4.15 -3.40 -9.19
N LEU A 14 3.36 -2.63 -8.44
CA LEU A 14 1.91 -2.65 -8.52
C LEU A 14 1.40 -2.12 -9.87
N ASN A 15 1.95 -1.01 -10.36
CA ASN A 15 1.65 -0.44 -11.69
C ASN A 15 2.03 -1.39 -12.82
N SER A 16 3.14 -2.12 -12.66
CA SER A 16 3.58 -3.13 -13.62
C SER A 16 2.84 -4.48 -13.50
N SER A 17 2.01 -4.66 -12.46
CA SER A 17 1.29 -5.91 -12.24
C SER A 17 0.09 -6.02 -13.17
N LYS A 18 -0.08 -7.19 -13.82
CA LYS A 18 -1.23 -7.47 -14.70
C LYS A 18 -2.58 -7.35 -13.96
N THR A 19 -2.60 -7.70 -12.68
CA THR A 19 -3.82 -7.65 -11.84
C THR A 19 -4.07 -6.28 -11.23
N GLY A 20 -3.05 -5.40 -11.17
CA GLY A 20 -3.14 -4.09 -10.54
C GLY A 20 -3.54 -4.12 -9.07
N THR A 21 -3.33 -5.23 -8.36
CA THR A 21 -3.67 -5.38 -6.93
C THR A 21 -2.54 -6.02 -6.14
N MET A 22 -2.36 -5.60 -4.89
CA MET A 22 -1.36 -6.14 -3.95
C MET A 22 -1.86 -6.08 -2.51
N SER A 23 -1.42 -7.02 -1.67
CA SER A 23 -1.64 -6.95 -0.22
C SER A 23 -0.33 -7.02 0.54
N VAL A 24 -0.23 -6.25 1.62
CA VAL A 24 0.98 -6.08 2.40
C VAL A 24 0.64 -6.25 3.89
N ASN A 25 1.37 -7.11 4.60
CA ASN A 25 1.20 -7.27 6.05
C ASN A 25 1.96 -6.15 6.78
N MET A 26 1.25 -5.42 7.63
CA MET A 26 1.76 -4.26 8.37
C MET A 26 2.08 -4.60 9.83
N GLY A 27 1.74 -5.79 10.30
CA GLY A 27 1.99 -6.24 11.67
C GLY A 27 0.99 -5.70 12.70
N SER A 28 0.40 -4.53 12.47
CA SER A 28 -0.70 -4.02 13.30
C SER A 28 -1.75 -3.26 12.46
N PRO A 29 -3.02 -3.20 12.92
CA PRO A 29 -4.05 -2.38 12.28
C PRO A 29 -3.70 -0.89 12.26
N GLY A 30 -3.14 -0.35 13.35
CA GLY A 30 -2.76 1.06 13.43
C GLY A 30 -1.67 1.44 12.42
N SER A 31 -0.65 0.60 12.26
CA SER A 31 0.39 0.81 11.24
C SER A 31 -0.18 0.76 9.82
N ALA A 32 -1.18 -0.11 9.57
CA ALA A 32 -1.86 -0.18 8.28
C ALA A 32 -2.66 1.11 8.00
N GLN A 33 -3.40 1.63 8.97
CA GLN A 33 -4.17 2.86 8.83
C GLN A 33 -3.28 4.08 8.58
N VAL A 34 -2.21 4.25 9.36
CA VAL A 34 -1.28 5.39 9.17
C VAL A 34 -0.62 5.32 7.80
N THR A 35 -0.22 4.12 7.37
CA THR A 35 0.39 3.94 6.05
C THR A 35 -0.61 4.20 4.93
N ARG A 36 -1.87 3.76 5.09
CA ARG A 36 -2.95 4.07 4.14
C ARG A 36 -3.07 5.57 3.89
N CYS A 37 -3.13 6.39 4.94
CA CYS A 37 -3.27 7.84 4.78
C CYS A 37 -2.09 8.42 3.99
N ARG A 38 -0.85 8.04 4.35
CA ARG A 38 0.36 8.50 3.66
C ARG A 38 0.39 8.13 2.18
N LEU A 39 -0.04 6.90 1.85
CA LEU A 39 -0.07 6.45 0.45
C LEU A 39 -1.14 7.22 -0.36
N LEU A 40 -2.31 7.50 0.23
CA LEU A 40 -3.35 8.27 -0.44
C LEU A 40 -2.96 9.74 -0.65
N GLU A 41 -2.14 10.31 0.24
CA GLU A 41 -1.61 11.67 0.08
C GLU A 41 -0.55 11.76 -1.03
N GLN A 42 0.23 10.70 -1.25
CA GLN A 42 1.35 10.71 -2.19
C GLN A 42 0.99 10.17 -3.59
N TRP A 43 -0.01 9.30 -3.72
CA TRP A 43 -0.43 8.72 -5.01
C TRP A 43 -1.93 8.86 -5.25
N ASN A 44 -2.31 9.75 -6.17
CA ASN A 44 -3.71 10.05 -6.50
C ASN A 44 -4.44 8.92 -7.26
N ASN A 45 -3.72 8.04 -7.96
CA ASN A 45 -4.27 6.94 -8.75
C ASN A 45 -4.25 5.60 -8.01
N LEU A 46 -4.19 5.63 -6.67
CA LEU A 46 -4.04 4.46 -5.84
C LEU A 46 -5.25 4.30 -4.90
N GLU A 47 -5.95 3.19 -5.02
CA GLU A 47 -6.97 2.78 -4.05
C GLU A 47 -6.31 1.98 -2.93
N VAL A 48 -6.50 2.41 -1.68
CA VAL A 48 -5.91 1.78 -0.51
C VAL A 48 -6.96 1.53 0.57
N TRP A 49 -7.07 0.28 1.03
CA TRP A 49 -7.94 -0.09 2.14
C TRP A 49 -7.24 -1.07 3.09
N THR A 50 -7.77 -1.19 4.30
CA THR A 50 -7.17 -2.03 5.36
C THR A 50 -8.14 -3.12 5.79
N VAL A 51 -7.64 -4.34 5.96
CA VAL A 51 -8.38 -5.47 6.54
C VAL A 51 -7.53 -6.06 7.67
N GLY A 52 -7.91 -5.79 8.91
CA GLY A 52 -7.09 -6.14 10.08
C GLY A 52 -5.71 -5.49 10.02
N SER A 53 -4.64 -6.30 10.09
CA SER A 53 -3.25 -5.84 9.96
C SER A 53 -2.74 -5.80 8.51
N LYS A 54 -3.60 -6.06 7.52
CA LYS A 54 -3.22 -6.06 6.10
C LYS A 54 -3.64 -4.77 5.42
N LEU A 55 -2.72 -4.23 4.62
CA LEU A 55 -2.92 -3.11 3.73
C LEU A 55 -3.13 -3.65 2.31
N HIS A 56 -4.23 -3.29 1.68
CA HIS A 56 -4.56 -3.66 0.33
C HIS A 56 -4.41 -2.44 -0.58
N LEU A 57 -3.79 -2.67 -1.73
CA LEU A 57 -3.42 -1.67 -2.72
C LEU A 57 -4.03 -2.08 -4.05
N ARG A 58 -4.60 -1.13 -4.77
CA ARG A 58 -5.08 -1.31 -6.14
C ARG A 58 -4.84 -0.07 -6.97
N VAL A 59 -4.45 -0.24 -8.23
CA VAL A 59 -4.36 0.88 -9.17
C VAL A 59 -5.78 1.26 -9.61
N ALA A 60 -6.15 2.53 -9.41
CA ALA A 60 -7.34 3.12 -10.02
C ALA A 60 -7.06 3.26 -11.52
N ARG A 61 -7.81 2.52 -12.35
CA ARG A 61 -7.76 2.63 -13.81
C ARG A 61 -8.84 3.58 -14.29
#